data_AF-A0A8T4PU14-F1
#
_entry.id   AF-A0A8T4PU14-F1
#
_cell.length_a   1.000
_cell.length_b   1.000
_cell.length_c   1.000
_cell.angle_alpha   90.00
_cell.angle_beta   90.00
_cell.angle_gamma   90.00
#
_symmetry.space_group_name_H-M   'P 1'
#
loop_
_entity.id
_entity.type
_entity.pdbx_description
1 polymer ?
#
loop_
_entity_poly.entity_id
_entity_poly.type
_entity_poly.pdbx_seq_one_letter_code
_entity_poly.pdbx_strand_id
1 'polypeptide(L)' 'MKEIIFRHNILQKDGRVKIPSPIVDSLNIKEGQPIDIILDTQKECIIIRKNDKD' A
#
# COMPACT_ATOMS: atom_id res chain seq x y z
N MET A 1 -23.13 -6.08 -8.17
CA MET A 1 -22.01 -5.37 -7.50
C MET A 1 -21.68 -6.16 -6.25
N LYS A 2 -20.47 -6.72 -6.13
CA LYS A 2 -20.12 -7.61 -5.02
C LYS A 2 -19.38 -6.77 -3.98
N GLU A 3 -20.05 -6.44 -2.88
CA GLU A 3 -19.45 -5.68 -1.79
C GLU A 3 -18.61 -6.63 -0.94
N ILE A 4 -17.31 -6.35 -0.81
CA ILE A 4 -16.39 -7.16 0.00
C ILE A 4 -16.01 -6.32 1.21
N ILE A 5 -16.48 -6.74 2.40
CA ILE A 5 -16.16 -6.07 3.66
C ILE A 5 -14.83 -6.63 4.18
N PHE A 6 -13.75 -5.87 3.97
CA PHE A 6 -12.44 -6.20 4.53
C PHE A 6 -12.37 -5.76 6.00
N ARG A 7 -12.52 -6.71 6.92
CA ARG A 7 -12.54 -6.43 8.37
C ARG A 7 -11.19 -6.01 8.97
N HIS A 8 -10.08 -6.37 8.31
CA HIS A 8 -8.72 -6.13 8.82
C HIS A 8 -7.94 -5.09 8.00
N ASN A 9 -8.25 -4.96 6.70
CA ASN A 9 -7.62 -3.99 5.80
C ASN A 9 -8.71 -3.05 5.30
N ILE A 10 -9.03 -2.02 6.08
CA ILE A 10 -10.11 -1.09 5.76
C ILE A 10 -9.66 -0.19 4.62
N LEU A 11 -10.26 -0.39 3.44
CA LEU A 11 -10.22 0.59 2.35
C LEU A 11 -10.93 1.86 2.81
N GLN A 12 -10.27 3.00 2.67
CA GLN A 12 -10.87 4.31 2.92
C GLN A 12 -11.80 4.68 1.77
N LYS A 13 -12.69 5.66 2.00
CA LYS A 13 -13.74 6.09 1.04
C LYS A 13 -13.20 6.53 -0.32
N ASP A 14 -11.93 6.92 -0.39
CA ASP A 14 -11.22 7.37 -1.58
C ASP A 14 -10.29 6.29 -2.17
N GLY A 15 -10.47 5.02 -1.77
CA GLY A 15 -9.64 3.91 -2.23
C GLY A 15 -8.25 3.87 -1.62
N ARG A 16 -7.95 4.72 -0.63
CA ARG A 16 -6.68 4.69 0.09
C ARG A 16 -6.62 3.50 1.04
N VAL A 17 -5.41 2.99 1.23
CA VAL A 17 -5.08 1.99 2.26
C VAL A 17 -4.12 2.64 3.23
N LYS A 18 -4.46 2.63 4.52
CA LYS A 18 -3.56 3.12 5.56
C LYS A 18 -2.45 2.11 5.78
N ILE A 19 -1.20 2.53 5.56
CA ILE A 19 -0.03 1.75 5.95
C ILE A 19 0.21 1.98 7.45
N PRO A 20 0.32 0.91 8.27
CA PRO A 20 0.67 1.03 9.67
C PRO A 20 2.00 1.76 9.88
N SER A 21 2.08 2.62 10.90
CA SER A 21 3.30 3.38 11.20
C SER A 21 4.55 2.51 11.36
N PRO A 22 4.52 1.32 11.99
CA PRO A 22 5.74 0.50 12.10
C PRO A 22 6.30 0.08 10.74
N ILE A 23 5.45 -0.10 9.72
CA ILE A 23 5.87 -0.44 8.37
C ILE A 23 6.49 0.78 7.68
N VAL A 24 5.87 1.96 7.84
CA VAL A 24 6.39 3.23 7.32
C VAL A 24 7.77 3.52 7.91
N ASP A 25 7.92 3.34 9.22
CA ASP A 25 9.16 3.57 9.97
C ASP A 25 10.25 2.58 9.54
N SER A 26 9.91 1.28 9.47
CA SER A 26 10.85 0.22 9.03
C SER A 26 11.32 0.43 7.60
N LEU A 27 10.44 0.93 6.74
CA LEU A 27 10.78 1.28 5.37
C LEU A 27 11.35 2.68 5.28
N ASN A 28 11.38 3.53 6.31
CA ASN A 28 11.83 4.93 6.22
C ASN A 28 11.22 5.67 5.00
N ILE A 29 9.90 5.58 4.85
CA ILE A 29 9.13 6.27 3.81
C ILE A 29 8.70 7.64 4.35
N LYS A 30 8.88 8.70 3.57
CA LYS A 30 8.45 10.06 3.93
C LYS A 30 7.19 10.47 3.20
N GLU A 31 6.42 11.38 3.78
CA GLU A 31 5.30 12.00 3.10
C GLU A 31 5.76 12.71 1.81
N GLY A 32 5.02 12.51 0.72
CA GLY A 32 5.35 13.06 -0.59
C GLY A 32 6.48 12.33 -1.35
N GLN A 33 7.11 11.32 -0.74
CA GLN A 33 8.13 10.52 -1.42
C GLN A 33 7.49 9.65 -2.53
N PRO A 34 8.07 9.61 -3.74
CA PRO A 34 7.62 8.67 -4.76
C PRO A 34 7.84 7.23 -4.32
N ILE A 35 6.84 6.39 -4.57
CA ILE A 35 6.86 4.95 -4.30
C ILE A 35 6.40 4.19 -5.54
N ASP A 36 6.93 2.99 -5.72
CA ASP A 36 6.49 2.09 -6.77
C ASP A 36 5.38 1.19 -6.22
N ILE A 37 4.29 1.09 -6.97
CA ILE A 37 3.15 0.21 -6.67
C ILE A 37 3.05 -0.81 -7.80
N ILE A 38 3.24 -2.09 -7.46
CA ILE A 38 3.26 -3.20 -8.42
C ILE A 38 2.13 -4.17 -8.06
N LEU A 39 1.37 -4.57 -9.08
CA LEU A 39 0.41 -5.67 -8.99
C LEU A 39 1.13 -6.99 -9.33
N ASP A 40 1.34 -7.84 -8.34
CA ASP A 40 1.85 -9.20 -8.55
C ASP A 40 0.65 -10.15 -8.67
N THR A 41 0.30 -10.49 -9.91
CA THR A 41 -0.86 -11.36 -10.20
C THR A 41 -0.60 -12.83 -9.89
N GLN A 42 0.66 -13.25 -9.76
CA GLN A 42 0.98 -14.64 -9.40
C GLN A 42 0.80 -14.86 -7.90
N LYS A 43 1.15 -13.86 -7.09
CA LYS A 43 1.02 -13.89 -5.63
C LYS A 43 -0.27 -13.24 -5.12
N GLU A 44 -1.11 -12.76 -6.02
CA GLU A 44 -2.37 -12.06 -5.74
C GLU A 44 -2.19 -10.92 -4.71
N CYS A 45 -1.12 -10.14 -4.87
CA CYS A 45 -0.78 -9.10 -3.90
C CYS A 45 -0.35 -7.78 -4.55
N ILE A 46 -0.40 -6.71 -3.75
CA ILE A 46 0.17 -5.40 -4.09
C ILE A 46 1.53 -5.32 -3.39
N ILE A 47 2.57 -5.00 -4.16
CA ILE A 47 3.91 -4.77 -3.65
C ILE A 47 4.18 -3.26 -3.69
N ILE A 48 4.50 -2.69 -2.54
CA ILE A 48 4.92 -1.30 -2.39
C ILE A 48 6.43 -1.29 -2.16
N ARG A 49 7.16 -0.50 -2.94
CA ARG A 49 8.62 -0.34 -2.82
C ARG A 49 9.00 1.14 -2.81
N LYS A 50 10.15 1.44 -2.20
CA LYS A 50 10.79 2.73 -2.46
C LYS A 50 11.09 2.84 -3.94
N ASN A 51 10.85 4.01 -4.49
CA ASN A 51 11.40 4.37 -5.78
C ASN A 51 12.82 4.90 -5.52
N ASP A 52 13.83 4.05 -5.70
CA ASP A 52 15.24 4.39 -5.51
C ASP A 52 15.84 5.06 -6.77
N LYS A 53 15.01 5.54 -7.69
CA LYS A 53 15.48 6.35 -8.82
C LYS A 53 15.68 7.79 -8.35
N ASP A 54 16.92 8.13 -8.03
CA ASP A 54 17.47 9.48 -8.22
C ASP A 54 17.64 9.75 -9.73
#